data_AF-A0A529FLM0-F1
#
_entry.id   AF-A0A529FLM0-F1
#
_cell.length_a   1.000
_cell.length_b   1.000
_cell.length_c   1.000
_cell.angle_alpha   90.00
_cell.angle_beta   90.00
_cell.angle_gamma   90.00
#
_symmetry.space_group_name_H-M   'P 1'
#
loop_
_entity.id
_entity.type
_entity.pdbx_description
1 polymer ?
#
loop_
_entity_poly.entity_id
_entity_poly.type
_entity_poly.pdbx_seq_one_letter_code
_entity_poly.pdbx_strand_id
1 'polypeptide(L)'
;YVAEAKRLLFGKVGIDLFAGPTETLVIADDSVDSEIVATDLLGQAEHGVNSPALLITNSEKLARDTLDEIERLLKILPTAAVAAKAWEDFGEIILCDTIDEMVAEADRIASEHVQVMTRDPDYFLEKMKNYGALFLGARTNVSFGDKVIGTNHTLPTNKAARYTGGLWVGKFLKTCTYQRILTDEASALIGEYGSRLCLMEGFAGHAE
;
A
#
# COMPACT_ATOMS: atom_id res chain seq x y z
N TYR A 1 -2.91 20.25 3.49
CA TYR A 1 -4.23 20.90 3.75
C TYR A 1 -5.40 19.92 3.73
N VAL A 2 -5.68 19.23 2.61
CA VAL A 2 -6.83 18.30 2.52
C VAL A 2 -6.78 17.18 3.56
N ALA A 3 -5.63 16.51 3.73
CA ALA A 3 -5.46 15.44 4.72
C ALA A 3 -5.79 15.91 6.16
N GLU A 4 -5.34 17.11 6.54
CA GLU A 4 -5.63 17.69 7.86
C GLU A 4 -7.10 18.08 8.01
N ALA A 5 -7.73 18.62 6.97
CA ALA A 5 -9.16 18.91 6.98
C ALA A 5 -10.00 17.63 7.19
N LYS A 6 -9.64 16.53 6.52
CA LYS A 6 -10.27 15.21 6.75
C LYS A 6 -10.07 14.75 8.20
N ARG A 7 -8.87 14.94 8.76
CA ARG A 7 -8.55 14.56 10.15
C ARG A 7 -9.43 15.29 11.17
N LEU A 8 -9.62 16.60 10.98
CA LEU A 8 -10.46 17.42 11.85
C LEU A 8 -11.96 17.08 11.78
N LEU A 9 -12.42 16.51 10.67
CA LEU A 9 -13.82 16.14 10.45
C LEU A 9 -14.14 14.68 10.82
N PHE A 10 -13.12 13.84 10.95
CA PHE A 10 -13.29 12.43 11.33
C PHE A 10 -14.02 12.30 12.68
N GLY A 11 -15.03 11.44 12.72
CA GLY A 11 -15.92 11.25 13.87
C GLY A 11 -17.21 12.08 13.80
N LYS A 12 -17.21 13.22 13.07
CA LYS A 12 -18.45 13.92 12.67
C LYS A 12 -18.99 13.37 11.36
N VAL A 13 -18.08 13.03 10.44
CA VAL A 13 -18.36 12.33 9.19
C VAL A 13 -17.37 11.17 9.03
N GLY A 14 -17.77 10.17 8.26
CA GLY A 14 -16.85 9.12 7.83
C GLY A 14 -15.82 9.67 6.85
N ILE A 15 -14.61 9.11 6.89
CA ILE A 15 -13.58 9.29 5.87
C ILE A 15 -13.12 7.91 5.41
N ASP A 16 -12.62 7.83 4.19
CA ASP A 16 -12.02 6.66 3.56
C ASP A 16 -10.65 6.30 4.15
N LEU A 17 -9.67 7.19 3.98
CA LEU A 17 -8.27 7.06 4.41
C LEU A 17 -7.53 8.40 4.42
N PHE A 18 -6.40 8.47 5.14
CA PHE A 18 -5.48 9.59 5.09
C PHE A 18 -4.48 9.39 3.95
N ALA A 19 -4.71 10.09 2.83
CA ALA A 19 -3.80 10.07 1.70
C ALA A 19 -2.69 11.12 1.89
N GLY A 20 -1.46 10.67 1.72
CA GLY A 20 -0.25 11.48 1.61
C GLY A 20 0.20 11.62 0.17
N PRO A 21 1.48 11.92 -0.06
CA PRO A 21 2.08 11.91 -1.40
C PRO A 21 2.01 10.51 -2.02
N THR A 22 1.93 10.45 -3.35
CA THR A 22 1.97 9.18 -4.08
C THR A 22 3.33 8.52 -3.93
N GLU A 23 3.35 7.22 -3.69
CA GLU A 23 4.57 6.43 -3.43
C GLU A 23 4.65 5.25 -4.41
N THR A 24 5.83 5.01 -4.99
CA THR A 24 6.09 3.81 -5.80
C THR A 24 7.31 3.05 -5.32
N LEU A 25 7.23 1.72 -5.39
CA LEU A 25 8.35 0.80 -5.19
C LEU A 25 8.41 -0.16 -6.38
N VAL A 26 9.53 -0.19 -7.08
CA VAL A 26 9.84 -1.22 -8.08
C VAL A 26 10.77 -2.25 -7.43
N ILE A 27 10.43 -3.52 -7.56
CA ILE A 27 11.23 -4.66 -7.15
C ILE A 27 11.65 -5.38 -8.42
N ALA A 28 12.95 -5.43 -8.73
CA ALA A 28 13.42 -5.97 -9.99
C ALA A 28 14.68 -6.83 -9.82
N ASP A 29 14.83 -7.85 -10.67
CA ASP A 29 16.07 -8.64 -10.79
C ASP A 29 16.73 -8.40 -12.15
N ASP A 30 17.87 -9.02 -12.40
CA ASP A 30 18.62 -8.89 -13.66
C ASP A 30 17.93 -9.48 -14.91
N SER A 31 16.65 -9.86 -14.84
CA SER A 31 15.86 -10.31 -16.01
C SER A 31 15.13 -9.18 -16.75
N VAL A 32 15.07 -7.97 -16.18
CA VAL A 32 14.41 -6.81 -16.78
C VAL A 32 15.41 -5.76 -17.25
N ASP A 33 14.99 -4.98 -18.24
CA ASP A 33 15.74 -3.86 -18.78
C ASP A 33 15.66 -2.63 -17.85
N SER A 34 16.80 -1.95 -17.66
CA SER A 34 16.91 -0.79 -16.78
C SER A 34 16.11 0.42 -17.26
N GLU A 35 15.86 0.56 -18.57
CA GLU A 35 15.02 1.62 -19.14
C GLU A 35 13.57 1.45 -18.69
N ILE A 36 13.06 0.21 -18.63
CA ILE A 36 11.70 -0.09 -18.16
C ILE A 36 11.57 0.28 -16.68
N VAL A 37 12.53 -0.12 -15.86
CA VAL A 37 12.57 0.20 -14.42
C VAL A 37 12.61 1.72 -14.22
N ALA A 38 13.51 2.42 -14.91
CA ALA A 38 13.65 3.87 -14.83
C ALA A 38 12.36 4.60 -15.29
N THR A 39 11.72 4.09 -16.35
CA THR A 39 10.46 4.65 -16.87
C THR A 39 9.34 4.54 -15.84
N ASP A 40 9.16 3.37 -15.21
CA ASP A 40 8.08 3.18 -14.23
C ASP A 40 8.33 3.93 -12.92
N LEU A 41 9.61 4.10 -12.51
CA LEU A 41 9.97 4.98 -11.39
C LEU A 41 9.63 6.45 -11.69
N LEU A 42 10.07 6.95 -12.84
CA LEU A 42 9.86 8.35 -13.22
C LEU A 42 8.38 8.66 -13.53
N GLY A 43 7.64 7.68 -14.05
CA GLY A 43 6.21 7.77 -14.30
C GLY A 43 5.38 8.05 -13.04
N GLN A 44 5.89 7.70 -11.86
CA GLN A 44 5.27 8.08 -10.59
C GLN A 44 5.93 9.26 -9.90
N ALA A 45 7.24 9.45 -10.08
CA ALA A 45 7.93 10.64 -9.61
C ALA A 45 7.33 11.94 -10.20
N GLU A 46 6.74 11.89 -11.40
CA GLU A 46 6.10 13.04 -12.02
C GLU A 46 4.78 13.47 -11.36
N HIS A 47 4.17 12.66 -10.48
CA HIS A 47 2.94 13.03 -9.77
C HIS A 47 3.12 14.23 -8.83
N GLY A 48 4.32 14.45 -8.32
CA GLY A 48 4.61 15.55 -7.42
C GLY A 48 6.04 15.54 -6.92
N VAL A 49 6.56 16.72 -6.57
CA VAL A 49 7.95 16.91 -6.08
C VAL A 49 8.26 16.16 -4.78
N ASN A 50 7.23 15.65 -4.10
CA ASN A 50 7.31 14.92 -2.85
C ASN A 50 6.90 13.44 -3.00
N SER A 51 6.86 12.91 -4.21
CA SER A 51 6.54 11.51 -4.50
C SER A 51 7.77 10.62 -4.37
N PRO A 52 7.86 9.73 -3.37
CA PRO A 52 8.97 8.78 -3.26
C PRO A 52 8.93 7.75 -4.38
N ALA A 53 10.10 7.47 -4.97
CA ALA A 53 10.28 6.45 -5.98
C ALA A 53 11.49 5.58 -5.62
N LEU A 54 11.24 4.30 -5.33
CA LEU A 54 12.25 3.39 -4.80
C LEU A 54 12.46 2.19 -5.72
N LEU A 55 13.71 1.77 -5.90
CA LEU A 55 14.08 0.50 -6.50
C LEU A 55 14.66 -0.43 -5.43
N ILE A 56 14.12 -1.64 -5.31
CA ILE A 56 14.77 -2.77 -4.64
C ILE A 56 15.27 -3.73 -5.70
N THR A 57 16.55 -4.10 -5.63
CA THR A 57 17.12 -5.12 -6.52
C THR A 57 18.21 -5.91 -5.81
N ASN A 58 18.48 -7.13 -6.27
CA ASN A 58 19.66 -7.90 -5.89
C ASN A 58 20.75 -7.89 -6.98
N SER A 59 20.63 -7.02 -7.98
CA SER A 59 21.57 -6.88 -9.08
C SER A 59 22.25 -5.52 -9.03
N GLU A 60 23.53 -5.49 -8.66
CA GLU A 60 24.32 -4.24 -8.66
C GLU A 60 24.38 -3.63 -10.07
N LYS A 61 24.46 -4.47 -11.11
CA LYS A 61 24.44 -4.02 -12.49
C LYS A 61 23.14 -3.28 -12.80
N LEU A 62 21.99 -3.88 -12.48
CA LEU A 62 20.69 -3.24 -12.73
C LEU A 62 20.56 -1.92 -11.95
N ALA A 63 20.98 -1.90 -10.68
CA ALA A 63 20.97 -0.69 -9.86
C ALA A 63 21.72 0.47 -10.53
N ARG A 64 22.93 0.20 -11.06
CA ARG A 64 23.75 1.21 -11.73
C ARG A 64 23.17 1.64 -13.07
N ASP A 65 22.76 0.68 -13.90
CA ASP A 65 22.21 0.97 -15.22
C ASP A 65 20.88 1.74 -15.12
N THR A 66 20.06 1.49 -14.10
CA THR A 66 18.83 2.25 -13.86
C THR A 66 19.13 3.72 -13.52
N LEU A 67 20.24 4.03 -12.82
CA LEU A 67 20.63 5.42 -12.57
C LEU A 67 20.96 6.15 -13.89
N ASP A 68 21.74 5.50 -14.75
CA ASP A 68 22.11 6.06 -16.06
C ASP A 68 20.86 6.31 -16.92
N GLU A 69 19.90 5.37 -16.90
CA GLU A 69 18.63 5.52 -17.62
C GLU A 69 17.74 6.62 -17.02
N ILE A 70 17.71 6.80 -15.70
CA ILE A 70 17.01 7.92 -15.07
C ILE A 70 17.59 9.25 -15.54
N GLU A 71 18.92 9.41 -15.54
CA GLU A 71 19.58 10.63 -16.03
C GLU A 71 19.29 10.89 -17.51
N ARG A 72 19.19 9.84 -18.33
CA ARG A 72 18.86 9.95 -19.74
C ARG A 72 17.40 10.35 -19.93
N LEU A 73 16.46 9.71 -19.25
CA LEU A 73 15.02 9.95 -19.38
C LEU A 73 14.65 11.36 -18.88
N LEU A 74 15.27 11.85 -17.81
CA LEU A 74 15.05 13.22 -17.32
C LEU A 74 15.48 14.31 -18.32
N LYS A 75 16.28 14.00 -19.34
CA LYS A 75 16.61 14.95 -20.43
C LYS A 75 15.51 15.08 -21.48
N ILE A 76 14.59 14.12 -21.55
CA ILE A 76 13.56 14.04 -22.60
C ILE A 76 12.13 14.15 -22.06
N LEU A 77 11.89 13.86 -20.78
CA LEU A 77 10.56 13.94 -20.17
C LEU A 77 10.08 15.40 -20.11
N PRO A 78 8.86 15.71 -20.63
CA PRO A 78 8.28 17.05 -20.47
C PRO A 78 8.07 17.46 -19.01
N THR A 79 7.86 16.47 -18.14
CA THR A 79 7.63 16.60 -16.69
C THR A 79 8.93 16.54 -15.87
N ALA A 80 10.10 16.53 -16.52
CA ALA A 80 11.39 16.32 -15.87
C ALA A 80 11.66 17.25 -14.68
N ALA A 81 11.20 18.50 -14.71
CA ALA A 81 11.40 19.42 -13.59
C ALA A 81 10.77 18.94 -12.27
N VAL A 82 9.62 18.25 -12.35
CA VAL A 82 8.93 17.68 -11.19
C VAL A 82 9.56 16.34 -10.82
N ALA A 83 9.70 15.45 -11.80
CA ALA A 83 10.22 14.10 -11.59
C ALA A 83 11.68 14.12 -11.08
N ALA A 84 12.53 15.02 -11.60
CA ALA A 84 13.89 15.18 -11.12
C ALA A 84 13.94 15.65 -9.66
N LYS A 85 13.02 16.55 -9.25
CA LYS A 85 12.99 17.01 -7.87
C LYS A 85 12.55 15.92 -6.90
N ALA A 86 11.52 15.15 -7.29
CA ALA A 86 11.08 13.99 -6.53
C ALA A 86 12.19 12.93 -6.40
N TRP A 87 12.89 12.64 -7.50
CA TRP A 87 14.03 11.72 -7.51
C TRP A 87 15.22 12.22 -6.67
N GLU A 88 15.56 13.51 -6.75
CA GLU A 88 16.65 14.11 -5.96
C GLU A 88 16.37 14.02 -4.45
N ASP A 89 15.14 14.31 -4.03
CA ASP A 89 14.80 14.40 -2.61
C ASP A 89 14.41 13.05 -1.98
N PHE A 90 13.82 12.14 -2.77
CA PHE A 90 13.20 10.90 -2.26
C PHE A 90 13.51 9.65 -3.08
N GLY A 91 14.31 9.76 -4.15
CA GLY A 91 14.76 8.62 -4.95
C GLY A 91 15.72 7.75 -4.16
N GLU A 92 15.48 6.43 -4.12
CA GLU A 92 16.33 5.49 -3.41
C GLU A 92 16.50 4.20 -4.21
N ILE A 93 17.73 3.66 -4.23
CA ILE A 93 18.00 2.32 -4.73
C ILE A 93 18.57 1.50 -3.59
N ILE A 94 17.90 0.40 -3.26
CA ILE A 94 18.27 -0.53 -2.21
C ILE A 94 18.78 -1.82 -2.86
N LEU A 95 20.07 -2.05 -2.74
CA LEU A 95 20.71 -3.29 -3.18
C LEU A 95 20.64 -4.32 -2.04
N CYS A 96 19.98 -5.45 -2.29
CA CYS A 96 19.85 -6.57 -1.36
C CYS A 96 20.74 -7.74 -1.80
N ASP A 97 21.12 -8.61 -0.87
CA ASP A 97 21.88 -9.83 -1.17
C ASP A 97 20.97 -10.96 -1.68
N THR A 98 19.73 -11.03 -1.20
CA THR A 98 18.81 -12.14 -1.48
C THR A 98 17.39 -11.69 -1.80
N ILE A 99 16.62 -12.56 -2.48
CA ILE A 99 15.20 -12.33 -2.76
C ILE A 99 14.39 -12.17 -1.46
N ASP A 100 14.73 -12.94 -0.41
CA ASP A 100 14.06 -12.83 0.90
C ASP A 100 14.29 -11.47 1.56
N GLU A 101 15.49 -10.93 1.42
CA GLU A 101 15.79 -9.58 1.88
C GLU A 101 15.03 -8.53 1.07
N MET A 102 14.90 -8.71 -0.25
CA MET A 102 14.08 -7.84 -1.09
C MET A 102 12.61 -7.81 -0.62
N VAL A 103 12.05 -8.98 -0.26
CA VAL A 103 10.69 -9.08 0.32
C VAL A 103 10.61 -8.37 1.67
N ALA A 104 11.58 -8.61 2.56
CA ALA A 104 11.59 -8.01 3.90
C ALA A 104 11.68 -6.47 3.82
N GLU A 105 12.50 -5.94 2.92
CA GLU A 105 12.63 -4.51 2.69
C GLU A 105 11.37 -3.92 2.06
N ALA A 106 10.76 -4.61 1.09
CA ALA A 106 9.48 -4.18 0.52
C ALA A 106 8.37 -4.10 1.59
N ASP A 107 8.25 -5.11 2.46
CA ASP A 107 7.31 -5.12 3.58
C ASP A 107 7.65 -4.06 4.65
N ARG A 108 8.92 -3.70 4.81
CA ARG A 108 9.36 -2.61 5.70
C ARG A 108 9.00 -1.24 5.13
N ILE A 109 9.08 -1.07 3.81
CA ILE A 109 8.72 0.18 3.16
C ILE A 109 7.20 0.34 3.13
N ALA A 110 6.46 -0.74 2.81
CA ALA A 110 5.00 -0.77 2.77
C ALA A 110 4.42 0.32 1.86
N SER A 111 4.93 0.41 0.62
CA SER A 111 4.53 1.41 -0.37
C SER A 111 3.09 1.29 -0.81
N GLU A 112 2.55 2.43 -1.26
CA GLU A 112 1.26 2.55 -1.92
C GLU A 112 1.19 1.65 -3.17
N HIS A 113 2.10 1.82 -4.11
CA HIS A 113 2.22 0.98 -5.31
C HIS A 113 3.50 0.14 -5.24
N VAL A 114 3.39 -1.16 -5.50
CA VAL A 114 4.54 -2.07 -5.60
C VAL A 114 4.50 -2.81 -6.93
N GLN A 115 5.52 -2.65 -7.76
CA GLN A 115 5.66 -3.36 -9.01
C GLN A 115 6.81 -4.38 -8.95
N VAL A 116 6.51 -5.63 -9.27
CA VAL A 116 7.46 -6.75 -9.20
C VAL A 116 7.83 -7.19 -10.61
N MET A 117 9.07 -6.89 -11.00
CA MET A 117 9.68 -7.21 -12.29
C MET A 117 10.80 -8.24 -12.11
N THR A 118 10.48 -9.40 -11.53
CA THR A 118 11.43 -10.50 -11.33
C THR A 118 11.08 -11.70 -12.20
N ARG A 119 11.97 -12.70 -12.27
CA ARG A 119 11.67 -13.97 -12.96
C ARG A 119 10.51 -14.75 -12.34
N ASP A 120 10.30 -14.59 -11.04
CA ASP A 120 9.23 -15.25 -10.28
C ASP A 120 8.46 -14.21 -9.45
N PRO A 121 7.51 -13.50 -10.08
CA PRO A 121 6.69 -12.52 -9.37
C PRO A 121 5.72 -13.16 -8.38
N ASP A 122 5.36 -14.45 -8.56
CA ASP A 122 4.44 -15.16 -7.67
C ASP A 122 5.08 -15.39 -6.29
N TYR A 123 6.41 -15.53 -6.21
CA TYR A 123 7.13 -15.54 -4.94
C TYR A 123 6.81 -14.32 -4.06
N PHE A 124 6.78 -13.13 -4.67
CA PHE A 124 6.48 -11.88 -3.95
C PHE A 124 4.99 -11.80 -3.58
N LEU A 125 4.09 -12.25 -4.46
CA LEU A 125 2.66 -12.34 -4.16
C LEU A 125 2.38 -13.22 -2.94
N GLU A 126 3.08 -14.36 -2.81
CA GLU A 126 2.89 -15.30 -1.71
C GLU A 126 3.51 -14.83 -0.39
N LYS A 127 4.61 -14.06 -0.46
CA LYS A 127 5.44 -13.74 0.72
C LYS A 127 5.21 -12.33 1.27
N MET A 128 4.91 -11.35 0.42
CA MET A 128 4.69 -9.97 0.85
C MET A 128 3.36 -9.82 1.60
N LYS A 129 3.35 -8.92 2.58
CA LYS A 129 2.20 -8.66 3.46
C LYS A 129 1.75 -7.21 3.44
N ASN A 130 2.64 -6.26 3.13
CA ASN A 130 2.36 -4.83 3.23
C ASN A 130 2.55 -4.13 1.89
N TYR A 131 1.45 -3.89 1.17
CA TYR A 131 1.40 -3.10 -0.06
C TYR A 131 -0.01 -2.53 -0.26
N GLY A 132 -0.13 -1.37 -0.91
CA GLY A 132 -1.43 -0.84 -1.31
C GLY A 132 -2.01 -1.58 -2.51
N ALA A 133 -1.24 -1.65 -3.59
CA ALA A 133 -1.51 -2.46 -4.78
C ALA A 133 -0.23 -3.11 -5.30
N LEU A 134 -0.35 -4.36 -5.75
CA LEU A 134 0.75 -5.16 -6.27
C LEU A 134 0.59 -5.37 -7.78
N PHE A 135 1.63 -5.07 -8.54
CA PHE A 135 1.68 -5.17 -9.99
C PHE A 135 2.71 -6.21 -10.39
N LEU A 136 2.28 -7.32 -10.99
CA LEU A 136 3.12 -8.50 -11.20
C LEU A 136 3.58 -8.63 -12.66
N GLY A 137 4.90 -8.70 -12.84
CA GLY A 137 5.59 -8.85 -14.12
C GLY A 137 5.91 -7.53 -14.83
N ALA A 138 6.94 -7.55 -15.67
CA ALA A 138 7.44 -6.37 -16.41
C ALA A 138 6.44 -5.72 -17.38
N ARG A 139 5.30 -6.37 -17.67
CA ARG A 139 4.24 -5.85 -18.55
C ARG A 139 3.06 -5.24 -17.79
N THR A 140 3.10 -5.25 -16.46
CA THR A 140 2.03 -4.77 -15.60
C THR A 140 2.53 -3.55 -14.86
N ASN A 141 2.42 -2.36 -15.46
CA ASN A 141 2.89 -1.12 -14.84
C ASN A 141 1.79 -0.42 -14.02
N VAL A 142 2.24 0.47 -13.13
CA VAL A 142 1.35 1.23 -12.24
C VAL A 142 0.34 2.09 -13.01
N SER A 143 0.75 2.65 -14.16
CA SER A 143 -0.14 3.46 -15.01
C SER A 143 -1.39 2.68 -15.46
N PHE A 144 -1.31 1.35 -15.64
CA PHE A 144 -2.48 0.55 -15.95
C PHE A 144 -3.46 0.47 -14.78
N GLY A 145 -2.95 0.34 -13.55
CA GLY A 145 -3.74 0.41 -12.30
C GLY A 145 -4.41 1.75 -12.12
N ASP A 146 -3.69 2.82 -12.41
CA ASP A 146 -4.17 4.18 -12.23
C ASP A 146 -5.32 4.55 -13.14
N LYS A 147 -5.44 3.88 -14.30
CA LYS A 147 -6.28 4.36 -15.40
C LYS A 147 -7.29 3.34 -15.92
N VAL A 148 -6.90 2.08 -16.16
CA VAL A 148 -7.63 1.22 -17.13
C VAL A 148 -7.83 -0.23 -16.74
N ILE A 149 -7.05 -0.81 -15.84
CA ILE A 149 -7.10 -2.26 -15.58
C ILE A 149 -8.26 -2.67 -14.66
N GLY A 150 -8.82 -1.72 -13.89
CA GLY A 150 -10.04 -1.90 -13.09
C GLY A 150 -9.85 -1.96 -11.57
N THR A 151 -8.61 -2.02 -11.08
CA THR A 151 -8.31 -1.82 -9.65
C THR A 151 -8.55 -0.36 -9.24
N ASN A 152 -8.70 -0.11 -7.93
CA ASN A 152 -8.88 1.25 -7.43
C ASN A 152 -7.53 1.87 -7.09
N HIS A 153 -7.25 3.07 -7.60
CA HIS A 153 -6.00 3.80 -7.35
C HIS A 153 -6.01 4.66 -6.07
N THR A 154 -7.10 4.65 -5.30
CA THR A 154 -7.14 5.36 -4.01
C THR A 154 -6.57 4.42 -2.95
N LEU A 155 -5.26 4.51 -2.76
CA LEU A 155 -4.47 3.56 -1.99
C LEU A 155 -3.86 4.19 -0.72
N PRO A 156 -3.45 3.36 0.26
CA PRO A 156 -2.80 3.83 1.46
C PRO A 156 -1.32 4.18 1.23
N THR A 157 -0.96 5.42 1.57
CA THR A 157 0.43 5.96 1.54
C THR A 157 1.04 6.02 2.95
N ASN A 158 2.30 6.45 3.10
CA ASN A 158 2.95 6.70 4.39
C ASN A 158 2.93 5.47 5.31
N LYS A 159 3.24 4.28 4.75
CA LYS A 159 3.24 2.99 5.46
C LYS A 159 1.87 2.53 5.97
N ALA A 160 0.78 3.21 5.60
CA ALA A 160 -0.57 2.82 6.02
C ALA A 160 -1.00 1.45 5.44
N ALA A 161 -0.33 0.99 4.37
CA ALA A 161 -0.48 -0.36 3.83
C ALA A 161 -0.25 -1.49 4.86
N ARG A 162 0.41 -1.18 5.99
CA ARG A 162 0.60 -2.13 7.11
C ARG A 162 -0.68 -2.47 7.88
N TYR A 163 -1.72 -1.64 7.79
CA TYR A 163 -2.95 -1.81 8.58
C TYR A 163 -4.25 -1.52 7.84
N THR A 164 -4.19 -0.99 6.61
CA THR A 164 -5.36 -0.79 5.75
C THR A 164 -5.00 -1.09 4.30
N GLY A 165 -5.98 -1.53 3.52
CA GLY A 165 -5.86 -1.64 2.06
C GLY A 165 -6.45 -0.44 1.33
N GLY A 166 -6.46 -0.53 0.00
CA GLY A 166 -7.09 0.44 -0.89
C GLY A 166 -8.59 0.60 -0.72
N LEU A 167 -9.13 1.65 -1.35
CA LEU A 167 -10.56 1.89 -1.41
C LEU A 167 -11.27 0.75 -2.17
N TRP A 168 -12.33 0.20 -1.57
CA TRP A 168 -13.14 -0.87 -2.17
C TRP A 168 -14.61 -0.69 -1.76
N VAL A 169 -15.52 -1.48 -2.35
CA VAL A 169 -16.96 -1.29 -2.17
C VAL A 169 -17.39 -1.32 -0.70
N GLY A 170 -16.74 -2.12 0.15
CA GLY A 170 -17.06 -2.23 1.57
C GLY A 170 -16.80 -0.96 2.37
N LYS A 171 -15.99 -0.01 1.88
CA LYS A 171 -15.84 1.32 2.48
C LYS A 171 -17.09 2.19 2.34
N PHE A 172 -18.00 1.83 1.42
CA PHE A 172 -19.29 2.49 1.21
C PHE A 172 -20.45 1.71 1.84
N LEU A 173 -20.18 0.56 2.46
CA LEU A 173 -21.18 -0.26 3.13
C LEU A 173 -21.15 -0.02 4.63
N LYS A 174 -22.32 -0.12 5.26
CA LYS A 174 -22.46 -0.19 6.71
C LYS A 174 -22.99 -1.57 7.08
N THR A 175 -22.19 -2.36 7.78
CA THR A 175 -22.60 -3.67 8.28
C THR A 175 -23.35 -3.53 9.60
N CYS A 176 -24.66 -3.77 9.59
CA CYS A 176 -25.47 -3.87 10.80
C CYS A 176 -25.54 -5.33 11.27
N THR A 177 -25.39 -5.57 12.57
CA THR A 177 -25.61 -6.89 13.18
C THR A 177 -26.95 -6.91 13.91
N TYR A 178 -27.62 -8.07 13.92
CA TYR A 178 -28.81 -8.29 14.74
C TYR A 178 -28.74 -9.67 15.40
N GLN A 179 -29.40 -9.80 16.54
CA GLN A 179 -29.48 -11.05 17.29
C GLN A 179 -30.93 -11.22 17.77
N ARG A 180 -31.39 -12.47 17.84
CA ARG A 180 -32.71 -12.82 18.38
C ARG A 180 -32.62 -14.15 19.11
N ILE A 181 -33.03 -14.14 20.38
CA ILE A 181 -33.26 -15.36 21.15
C ILE A 181 -34.71 -15.79 20.95
N LEU A 182 -34.94 -17.08 20.70
CA LEU A 182 -36.24 -17.61 20.30
C LEU A 182 -37.00 -18.31 21.43
N THR A 183 -36.32 -18.69 22.51
CA THR A 183 -36.94 -19.41 23.63
C THR A 183 -36.42 -18.90 24.96
N ASP A 184 -37.23 -19.07 26.01
CA ASP A 184 -36.91 -18.64 27.36
C ASP A 184 -35.71 -19.42 27.91
N GLU A 185 -35.57 -20.71 27.57
CA GLU A 185 -34.46 -21.56 28.01
C GLU A 185 -33.12 -21.07 27.44
N ALA A 186 -33.10 -20.68 26.16
CA ALA A 186 -31.90 -20.12 25.54
C ALA A 186 -31.54 -18.75 26.13
N SER A 187 -32.54 -17.95 26.49
CA SER A 187 -32.35 -16.66 27.16
C SER A 187 -31.74 -16.85 28.56
N ALA A 188 -32.29 -17.78 29.35
CA ALA A 188 -31.78 -18.10 30.68
C ALA A 188 -30.35 -18.64 30.62
N LEU A 189 -30.05 -19.54 29.66
CA LEU A 189 -28.73 -20.12 29.49
C LEU A 189 -27.66 -19.06 29.22
N ILE A 190 -27.88 -18.17 28.25
CA ILE A 190 -26.92 -17.09 27.94
C ILE A 190 -26.88 -16.06 29.06
N GLY A 191 -28.02 -15.73 29.66
CA GLY A 191 -28.12 -14.83 30.81
C GLY A 191 -27.28 -15.29 32.01
N GLU A 192 -27.23 -16.60 32.30
CA GLU A 192 -26.41 -17.14 33.39
C GLU A 192 -24.90 -16.88 33.18
N TYR A 193 -24.41 -17.05 31.95
CA TYR A 193 -23.03 -16.69 31.61
C TYR A 193 -22.80 -15.17 31.69
N GLY A 194 -23.73 -14.39 31.14
CA GLY A 194 -23.69 -12.93 31.15
C GLY A 194 -23.62 -12.37 32.57
N SER A 195 -24.49 -12.85 33.47
CA SER A 195 -24.57 -12.39 34.86
C SER A 195 -23.25 -12.62 35.61
N ARG A 196 -22.64 -13.81 35.48
CA ARG A 196 -21.34 -14.11 36.10
C ARG A 196 -20.22 -13.20 35.59
N LEU A 197 -20.15 -12.98 34.28
CA LEU A 197 -19.15 -12.08 33.68
C LEU A 197 -19.34 -10.64 34.16
N CYS A 198 -20.59 -10.15 34.15
CA CYS A 198 -20.90 -8.80 34.58
C CYS A 198 -20.59 -8.58 36.07
N LEU A 199 -20.80 -9.57 36.94
CA LEU A 199 -20.40 -9.50 38.34
C LEU A 199 -18.88 -9.42 38.51
N MET A 200 -18.09 -10.12 37.69
CA MET A 200 -16.63 -10.02 37.69
C MET A 200 -16.14 -8.65 37.20
N GLU A 201 -16.88 -8.00 36.30
CA GLU A 201 -16.61 -6.66 35.79
C GLU A 201 -17.16 -5.54 36.69
N GLY A 202 -17.99 -5.87 37.69
CA GLY A 202 -18.63 -4.90 38.59
C GLY A 202 -19.86 -4.20 38.00
N PHE A 203 -20.45 -4.72 36.93
CA PHE A 203 -21.61 -4.16 36.24
C PHE A 203 -22.93 -4.78 36.74
N ALA A 204 -23.33 -4.42 37.97
CA ALA A 204 -24.53 -4.95 38.60
C ALA A 204 -25.81 -4.84 37.74
N GLY A 205 -26.02 -3.70 37.06
CA GLY A 205 -27.19 -3.51 36.20
C GLY A 205 -27.18 -4.31 34.89
N HIS A 206 -26.03 -4.83 34.45
CA HIS A 206 -25.96 -5.78 33.32
C HIS A 206 -26.10 -7.24 33.81
N ALA A 207 -25.93 -7.48 35.11
CA ALA A 207 -25.97 -8.82 35.69
C ALA A 207 -27.39 -9.28 36.08
N GLU A 208 -28.29 -8.33 36.35
CA GLU A 208 -29.74 -8.54 36.57
C GLU A 208 -30.46 -8.90 35.27
#